data_AF-A0A9D6HC97-F1
#
_entry.id   AF-A0A9D6HC97-F1
#
_cell.length_a   1.000
_cell.length_b   1.000
_cell.length_c   1.000
_cell.angle_alpha   90.00
_cell.angle_beta   90.00
_cell.angle_gamma   90.00
#
_symmetry.space_group_name_H-M   'P 1'
#
loop_
_entity.id
_entity.type
_entity.pdbx_description
1 polymer ?
#
loop_
_entity_poly.entity_id
_entity_poly.type
_entity_poly.pdbx_seq_one_letter_code
_entity_poly.pdbx_strand_id
1 'polypeptide(L)'
;MFLTYGRPAHMALQDILGKSTYQSLPPLVVGKLERLDEEDQNLFMATYKDNRKNWVVAYLCWIFTFHYLYLGGTKSLLTQIIFWITFGGFGIWWVFDFLRLPSVVNRINGELAIGIIRDIRQLS
;
A
#
# COMPACT_ATOMS: atom_id res chain seq x y z
N MET A 1 20.15 32.71 13.79
CA MET A 1 20.49 32.34 12.40
C MET A 1 21.10 30.94 12.45
N PHE A 2 20.26 29.91 12.54
CA PHE A 2 20.71 28.52 12.63
C PHE A 2 20.77 27.94 11.22
N LEU A 3 21.93 27.39 10.92
CA LEU A 3 22.35 26.84 9.64
C LEU A 3 21.34 25.80 9.16
N THR A 4 20.79 26.00 7.97
CA THR A 4 20.18 24.95 7.14
C THR A 4 21.29 24.00 6.67
N TYR A 5 21.90 23.28 7.62
CA TYR A 5 22.75 22.15 7.31
C TYR A 5 21.82 21.08 6.74
N GLY A 6 22.07 20.69 5.49
CA GLY A 6 21.19 19.81 4.71
C GLY A 6 20.66 18.65 5.55
N ARG A 7 19.38 18.74 5.93
CA ARG A 7 18.66 17.62 6.52
C ARG A 7 18.74 16.51 5.46
N PRO A 8 19.38 15.37 5.76
CA PRO A 8 19.56 14.35 4.73
C PRO A 8 18.18 13.91 4.26
N ALA A 9 18.01 13.77 2.94
CA ALA A 9 16.69 13.64 2.31
C ALA A 9 15.82 12.53 2.93
N HIS A 10 16.45 11.41 3.30
CA HIS A 10 15.78 10.30 3.98
C HIS A 10 15.21 10.67 5.37
N MET A 11 15.80 11.60 6.12
CA MET A 11 15.27 12.07 7.40
C MET A 11 14.10 13.05 7.22
N ALA A 12 14.14 13.90 6.19
CA ALA A 12 13.01 14.76 5.84
C ALA A 12 11.80 13.93 5.41
N LEU A 13 12.04 12.91 4.58
CA LEU A 13 11.01 11.99 4.14
C LEU A 13 10.45 11.15 5.28
N GLN A 14 11.26 10.63 6.19
CA GLN A 14 10.74 9.87 7.34
C GLN A 14 9.86 10.71 8.26
N ASP A 15 10.17 12.00 8.43
CA ASP A 15 9.39 12.96 9.22
C ASP A 15 8.02 13.22 8.56
N ILE A 16 8.01 13.42 7.24
CA ILE A 16 6.81 13.66 6.43
C ILE A 16 5.95 12.38 6.28
N LEU A 17 6.57 11.25 5.94
CA LEU A 17 5.90 9.96 5.67
C LEU A 17 5.43 9.27 6.96
N GLY A 18 6.14 9.48 8.07
CA GLY A 18 6.08 8.65 9.25
C GLY A 18 6.76 7.29 9.03
N LYS A 19 7.45 6.80 10.07
CA LYS A 19 8.27 5.58 10.04
C LYS A 19 7.54 4.34 9.48
N SER A 20 6.28 4.15 9.86
CA SER A 20 5.46 3.01 9.41
C SER A 20 5.14 3.04 7.92
N THR A 21 4.95 4.23 7.35
CA THR A 21 4.64 4.40 5.93
C THR A 21 5.90 4.21 5.10
N TYR A 22 7.02 4.82 5.52
CA TYR A 22 8.31 4.68 4.87
C TYR A 22 8.72 3.21 4.71
N GLN A 23 8.54 2.39 5.76
CA GLN A 23 8.86 0.96 5.72
C GLN A 23 7.95 0.14 4.79
N SER A 24 6.74 0.61 4.53
CA SER A 24 5.79 -0.06 3.63
C SER A 24 6.00 0.27 2.16
N LEU A 25 6.82 1.28 1.84
CA LEU A 25 7.07 1.71 0.48
C LEU A 25 8.13 0.85 -0.21
N PRO A 26 7.97 0.56 -1.51
CA PRO A 26 9.02 -0.07 -2.30
C PRO A 26 10.29 0.80 -2.31
N PRO A 27 11.50 0.21 -2.21
CA PRO A 27 12.76 0.99 -2.23
C PRO A 27 12.92 1.88 -3.47
N LEU A 28 12.37 1.44 -4.61
CA LEU A 28 12.35 2.19 -5.86
C LEU A 28 11.53 3.50 -5.76
N VAL A 29 10.41 3.46 -5.03
CA VAL A 29 9.54 4.63 -4.82
C VAL A 29 10.26 5.62 -3.92
N VAL A 30 10.87 5.16 -2.83
CA VAL A 30 11.63 6.00 -1.90
C VAL A 30 12.73 6.75 -2.64
N GLY A 31 13.60 6.05 -3.37
CA GLY A 31 14.72 6.68 -4.08
C GLY A 31 14.32 7.68 -5.17
N LYS A 32 13.10 7.57 -5.72
CA LYS A 32 12.54 8.56 -6.65
C LYS A 32 11.93 9.74 -5.91
N LEU A 33 11.20 9.47 -4.82
CA LEU A 33 10.55 10.48 -4.00
C LEU A 33 11.56 11.44 -3.37
N GLU A 34 12.75 10.97 -2.97
CA GLU A 34 13.81 11.84 -2.43
C GLU A 34 14.34 12.87 -3.43
N ARG A 35 14.06 12.69 -4.72
CA ARG A 35 14.53 13.57 -5.81
C ARG A 35 13.45 14.53 -6.29
N LEU A 36 12.21 14.37 -5.84
CA LEU A 36 11.10 15.27 -6.16
C LEU A 36 11.15 16.51 -5.26
N ASP A 37 10.49 17.58 -5.69
CA ASP A 37 10.34 18.78 -4.87
C ASP A 37 9.40 18.53 -3.67
N GLU A 38 9.34 19.48 -2.73
CA GLU A 38 8.51 19.34 -1.54
C GLU A 38 7.01 19.32 -1.87
N GLU A 39 6.59 19.96 -2.96
CA GLU A 39 5.19 20.01 -3.39
C GLU A 39 4.71 18.64 -3.88
N ASP A 40 5.46 18.00 -4.77
CA ASP A 40 5.20 16.66 -5.28
C ASP A 40 5.26 15.61 -4.17
N GLN A 41 6.22 15.75 -3.23
CA GLN A 41 6.29 14.88 -2.05
C GLN A 41 5.01 14.97 -1.20
N ASN A 42 4.50 16.17 -0.97
CA ASN A 42 3.26 16.39 -0.21
C ASN A 42 2.03 15.88 -0.97
N LEU A 43 1.97 16.07 -2.28
CA LEU A 43 0.90 15.55 -3.14
C LEU A 43 0.88 14.01 -3.15
N PHE A 44 2.05 13.39 -3.30
CA PHE A 44 2.22 11.95 -3.16
C PHE A 44 1.66 11.49 -1.81
N MET A 45 1.99 12.20 -0.74
CA MET A 45 1.57 11.85 0.60
C MET A 45 0.06 11.94 0.83
N ALA A 46 -0.56 13.02 0.39
CA ALA A 46 -2.01 13.18 0.49
C ALA A 46 -2.71 12.04 -0.26
N THR A 47 -2.29 11.78 -1.49
CA THR A 47 -2.90 10.76 -2.35
C THR A 47 -2.68 9.34 -1.82
N TYR A 48 -1.46 9.03 -1.37
CA TYR A 48 -1.11 7.72 -0.85
C TYR A 48 -1.84 7.43 0.47
N LYS A 49 -1.89 8.41 1.38
CA LYS A 49 -2.54 8.26 2.68
C LYS A 49 -4.05 8.02 2.53
N ASP A 50 -4.68 8.67 1.56
CA ASP A 50 -6.11 8.54 1.28
C ASP A 50 -6.47 7.19 0.64
N ASN A 51 -5.61 6.67 -0.23
CA ASN A 51 -5.92 5.49 -1.05
C ASN A 51 -5.31 4.17 -0.54
N ARG A 52 -4.36 4.21 0.40
CA ARG A 52 -3.72 3.01 0.94
C ARG A 52 -4.72 2.06 1.61
N LYS A 53 -4.52 0.76 1.38
CA LYS A 53 -5.28 -0.29 2.06
C LYS A 53 -4.74 -0.54 3.46
N ASN A 54 -5.65 -0.77 4.40
CA ASN A 54 -5.34 -1.04 5.79
C ASN A 54 -5.46 -2.54 6.07
N TRP A 55 -4.40 -3.14 6.59
CA TRP A 55 -4.37 -4.54 7.02
C TRP A 55 -5.47 -4.90 8.04
N VAL A 56 -5.79 -4.01 8.99
CA VAL A 56 -6.89 -4.23 9.96
C VAL A 56 -8.23 -4.31 9.25
N VAL A 57 -8.50 -3.39 8.32
CA VAL A 57 -9.73 -3.40 7.53
C VAL A 57 -9.79 -4.64 6.65
N ALA A 58 -8.66 -5.05 6.06
CA ALA A 58 -8.58 -6.29 5.31
C ALA A 58 -8.94 -7.51 6.18
N TYR A 59 -8.43 -7.59 7.42
CA TYR A 59 -8.75 -8.67 8.36
C TYR A 59 -10.20 -8.65 8.83
N LEU A 60 -10.79 -7.47 9.04
CA LEU A 60 -12.23 -7.34 9.32
C LEU A 60 -13.04 -7.88 8.14
N CYS A 61 -12.72 -7.51 6.91
CA CYS A 61 -13.38 -8.06 5.72
C CYS A 61 -13.14 -9.57 5.57
N TRP A 62 -12.02 -10.09 6.07
CA TRP A 62 -11.72 -11.53 6.04
C TRP A 62 -12.65 -12.32 6.96
N ILE A 63 -12.91 -11.82 8.18
CA ILE A 63 -13.89 -12.42 9.11
C ILE A 63 -15.29 -12.50 8.48
N PHE A 64 -15.70 -11.45 7.77
CA PHE A 64 -17.00 -11.41 7.11
C PHE A 64 -17.01 -12.03 5.70
N THR A 65 -15.92 -12.70 5.29
CA THR A 65 -15.75 -13.35 3.96
C THR A 65 -15.77 -12.41 2.73
N PHE A 66 -15.79 -11.08 2.95
CA PHE A 66 -15.77 -10.05 1.91
C PHE A 66 -14.36 -9.53 1.56
N HIS A 67 -13.28 -10.18 2.02
CA HIS A 67 -11.92 -9.68 1.84
C HIS A 67 -11.47 -9.57 0.37
N TYR A 68 -11.91 -10.46 -0.53
CA TYR A 68 -11.58 -10.34 -1.96
C TYR A 68 -12.20 -9.09 -2.60
N LEU A 69 -13.38 -8.63 -2.14
CA LEU A 69 -14.00 -7.39 -2.59
C LEU A 69 -13.21 -6.16 -2.14
N TYR A 70 -12.73 -6.17 -0.89
CA TYR A 70 -11.95 -5.06 -0.33
C TYR A 70 -10.57 -4.90 -1.00
N LEU A 71 -9.90 -6.03 -1.26
CA LEU A 71 -8.57 -6.07 -1.87
C LEU A 71 -8.63 -5.65 -3.35
N GLY A 72 -9.73 -5.94 -4.05
CA GLY A 72 -9.96 -5.50 -5.41
C GLY A 72 -9.03 -6.14 -6.46
N GLY A 73 -9.39 -5.95 -7.74
CA GLY A 73 -8.65 -6.48 -8.90
C GLY A 73 -9.39 -7.59 -9.66
N THR A 74 -8.98 -7.86 -10.89
CA THR A 74 -9.66 -8.79 -11.82
C THR A 74 -9.62 -10.24 -11.36
N LYS A 75 -8.58 -10.64 -10.60
CA LYS A 75 -8.41 -12.02 -10.09
C LYS A 75 -9.29 -12.33 -8.87
N SER A 76 -9.86 -11.31 -8.23
CA SER A 76 -10.61 -11.42 -6.97
C SER A 76 -11.93 -12.16 -7.17
N LEU A 77 -12.63 -11.89 -8.28
CA LEU A 77 -13.92 -12.50 -8.60
C LEU A 77 -13.79 -14.00 -8.90
N LEU A 78 -12.78 -14.39 -9.68
CA LEU A 78 -12.51 -15.81 -9.94
C LEU A 78 -12.17 -16.58 -8.66
N THR A 79 -11.35 -15.97 -7.80
CA THR A 79 -10.92 -16.60 -6.54
C THR A 79 -12.09 -16.74 -5.57
N GLN A 80 -12.99 -15.75 -5.52
CA GLN A 80 -14.22 -15.83 -4.74
C GLN A 80 -15.14 -16.96 -5.23
N ILE A 81 -15.32 -17.12 -6.55
CA ILE A 81 -16.14 -18.20 -7.12
C ILE A 81 -15.53 -19.57 -6.80
N ILE A 82 -14.21 -19.74 -6.91
CA ILE A 82 -13.52 -20.99 -6.53
C ILE A 82 -13.66 -21.29 -5.04
N PHE A 83 -13.56 -20.27 -4.19
CA PHE A 83 -13.76 -20.40 -2.75
C PHE A 83 -15.17 -20.92 -2.43
N TRP A 84 -16.20 -20.44 -3.14
CA TRP A 84 -17.58 -20.90 -2.97
C TRP A 84 -17.77 -22.34 -3.48
N ILE A 85 -17.19 -22.68 -4.65
CA ILE A 85 -17.24 -24.04 -5.22
C ILE A 85 -16.54 -25.07 -4.32
N THR A 86 -15.47 -24.66 -3.63
CA THR A 86 -14.74 -25.52 -2.69
C THR A 86 -15.37 -25.56 -1.29
N PHE A 87 -16.53 -24.93 -1.07
CA PHE A 87 -17.16 -24.79 0.26
C PHE A 87 -16.20 -24.17 1.31
N GLY A 88 -15.32 -23.27 0.89
CA GLY A 88 -14.26 -22.71 1.74
C GLY A 88 -13.21 -23.74 2.21
N GLY A 89 -13.12 -24.89 1.53
CA GLY A 89 -12.20 -26.01 1.77
C GLY A 89 -11.96 -26.33 3.24
N PHE A 90 -13.03 -26.53 4.01
CA PHE A 90 -12.97 -26.98 5.42
C PHE A 90 -12.11 -26.11 6.36
N GLY A 91 -11.99 -24.80 6.08
CA GLY A 91 -11.23 -23.88 6.93
C GLY A 91 -9.73 -23.77 6.59
N ILE A 92 -9.21 -24.62 5.70
CA ILE A 92 -7.83 -24.52 5.20
C ILE A 92 -7.64 -23.20 4.44
N TRP A 93 -8.64 -22.80 3.64
CA TRP A 93 -8.60 -21.52 2.93
C TRP A 93 -8.59 -20.33 3.87
N TRP A 94 -9.31 -20.41 5.01
CA TRP A 94 -9.28 -19.37 6.03
C TRP A 94 -7.84 -19.18 6.55
N VAL A 95 -7.17 -20.26 6.96
CA VAL A 95 -5.80 -20.19 7.47
C VAL A 95 -4.82 -19.68 6.40
N PHE A 96 -4.95 -20.17 5.16
CA PHE A 96 -4.11 -19.71 4.06
C PHE A 96 -4.30 -18.22 3.76
N ASP A 97 -5.55 -17.75 3.73
CA ASP A 97 -5.86 -16.35 3.50
C ASP A 97 -5.36 -15.46 4.64
N PHE A 98 -5.42 -15.93 5.89
CA PHE A 98 -4.87 -15.19 7.05
C PHE A 98 -3.37 -14.90 6.90
N LEU A 99 -2.59 -15.90 6.48
CA LEU A 99 -1.14 -15.76 6.28
C LEU A 99 -0.81 -14.92 5.03
N ARG A 100 -1.65 -15.02 4.00
CA ARG A 100 -1.45 -14.33 2.72
C ARG A 100 -1.84 -12.85 2.77
N LEU A 101 -2.81 -12.47 3.60
CA LEU A 101 -3.43 -11.14 3.60
C LEU A 101 -2.44 -9.97 3.72
N PRO A 102 -1.45 -10.00 4.65
CA PRO A 102 -0.49 -8.90 4.78
C PRO A 102 0.35 -8.71 3.52
N SER A 103 0.76 -9.81 2.88
CA SER A 103 1.54 -9.78 1.64
C SER A 103 0.74 -9.15 0.50
N VAL A 104 -0.55 -9.48 0.40
CA VAL A 104 -1.43 -8.91 -0.63
C VAL A 104 -1.67 -7.41 -0.40
N VAL A 105 -1.93 -6.99 0.84
CA VAL A 105 -2.08 -5.58 1.19
C VAL A 105 -0.82 -4.79 0.87
N ASN A 106 0.36 -5.31 1.24
CA ASN A 106 1.64 -4.68 0.93
C ASN A 106 1.88 -4.57 -0.58
N ARG A 107 1.54 -5.60 -1.35
CA ARG A 107 1.65 -5.56 -2.82
C ARG A 107 0.75 -4.49 -3.42
N ILE A 108 -0.52 -4.43 -3.03
CA ILE A 108 -1.48 -3.43 -3.52
C ILE A 108 -1.01 -2.01 -3.18
N ASN A 109 -0.56 -1.80 -1.94
CA ASN A 109 -0.04 -0.50 -1.52
C ASN A 109 1.26 -0.14 -2.26
N GLY A 110 2.11 -1.11 -2.59
CA GLY A 110 3.29 -0.91 -3.43
C GLY A 110 2.93 -0.52 -4.86
N GLU A 111 1.97 -1.20 -5.47
CA GLU A 111 1.43 -0.89 -6.80
C GLU A 111 0.82 0.52 -6.83
N LEU A 112 0.04 0.88 -5.81
CA LEU A 112 -0.51 2.23 -5.62
C LEU A 112 0.60 3.29 -5.56
N ALA A 113 1.65 3.07 -4.75
CA ALA A 113 2.75 4.01 -4.64
C ALA A 113 3.49 4.22 -5.97
N ILE A 114 3.71 3.14 -6.74
CA ILE A 114 4.32 3.21 -8.07
C ILE A 114 3.41 3.99 -9.04
N GLY A 115 2.10 3.75 -8.99
CA GLY A 115 1.10 4.47 -9.78
C GLY A 115 1.14 5.97 -9.52
N ILE A 116 1.05 6.38 -8.24
CA ILE A 116 1.05 7.80 -7.86
C ILE A 116 2.34 8.51 -8.32
N ILE A 117 3.52 7.91 -8.11
CA ILE A 117 4.77 8.52 -8.60
C ILE A 117 4.81 8.66 -10.12
N ARG A 118 4.27 7.67 -10.83
CA ARG A 118 4.20 7.72 -12.30
C ARG A 118 3.29 8.87 -12.75
N ASP A 119 2.15 9.04 -12.08
CA ASP A 119 1.15 10.04 -12.43
C ASP A 119 1.66 11.46 -12.10
N ILE A 120 2.33 11.66 -10.95
CA ILE A 120 2.99 12.93 -10.61
C ILE A 120 4.01 13.33 -11.68
N ARG A 121 4.88 12.40 -12.09
CA ARG A 121 5.87 12.64 -13.16
C ARG A 121 5.22 13.02 -14.50
N GLN A 122 4.01 12.56 -14.78
CA GLN A 122 3.31 12.92 -16.01
C GLN A 122 2.66 14.30 -15.96
N LEU A 123 2.47 14.85 -14.75
CA LEU A 123 1.83 16.13 -14.50
C LEU A 123 2.84 17.29 -14.30
N SER A 124 4.10 16.97 -13.94
CA SER A 124 5.23 17.91 -13.84
C SER A 124 5.92 18.15 -15.18
#